data_AF-G3RQ70-F1
#
_entry.id   AF-G3RQ70-F1
#
_cell.length_a   1.000
_cell.length_b   1.000
_cell.length_c   1.000
_cell.angle_alpha   90.00
_cell.angle_beta   90.00
_cell.angle_gamma   90.00
#
_symmetry.space_group_name_H-M   'P 1'
#
loop_
_entity.id
_entity.type
_entity.pdbx_description
1 polymer ?
#
loop_
_entity_poly.entity_id
_entity_poly.type
_entity_poly.pdbx_seq_one_letter_code
_entity_poly.pdbx_strand_id
1 'polypeptide(L)'
;MASPGLLLLLLLTVLPPLWSSSLPGLDTAESKATIADLILSALERATVFLEQRLPEINLDGMVGVRVLEEQLKSVQEKWAQEPLLQPLSLRVGMLGEKLEAAIQRSLHYLKLSDPKYLREFQLTLQPGFWKLPHAWIHTDASLVYPTFKPQDSFSEERSDACLVQLLGTGTDSSEPCGLSDLCRSLMTKPGCSGYCLSHQLLFFLWARMRGCTQGPFQQSQDYINLFCANMMDLNRRAEAIGYAYPTRDIFMENIMFCGMGGFSDFYKLRWLEAILSWQKQQEGCFGEPGELRCCPG
;
A
#
# COMPACT_ATOMS: atom_id res chain seq x y z
N MET A 1 13.58 8.33 -5.08
CA MET A 1 12.23 7.95 -5.52
C MET A 1 11.35 8.11 -4.29
N ALA A 2 10.61 9.21 -4.22
CA ALA A 2 9.73 9.50 -3.10
C ALA A 2 8.31 9.25 -3.63
N SER A 3 7.72 8.11 -3.27
CA SER A 3 6.34 7.82 -3.66
C SER A 3 5.42 8.72 -2.82
N PRO A 4 4.77 9.74 -3.39
CA PRO A 4 4.03 10.72 -2.61
C PRO A 4 2.64 10.16 -2.35
N GLY A 5 2.50 9.64 -1.13
CA GLY A 5 1.23 9.53 -0.45
C GLY A 5 0.54 8.21 -0.71
N LEU A 6 0.70 7.27 0.22
CA LEU A 6 -0.43 6.43 0.60
C LEU A 6 -0.21 5.63 1.88
N LEU A 7 -0.75 6.08 3.02
CA LEU A 7 -0.28 5.51 4.29
C LEU A 7 -1.22 5.42 5.48
N LEU A 8 -2.44 5.89 5.39
CA LEU A 8 -3.10 6.25 6.65
C LEU A 8 -4.38 5.50 6.98
N LEU A 9 -4.88 4.59 6.14
CA LEU A 9 -6.24 4.04 6.32
C LEU A 9 -6.38 2.59 6.71
N LEU A 10 -5.29 1.82 6.76
CA LEU A 10 -5.40 0.44 7.20
C LEU A 10 -5.62 0.29 8.72
N LEU A 11 -5.51 1.36 9.52
CA LEU A 11 -5.88 1.30 10.95
C LEU A 11 -7.38 1.37 11.19
N LEU A 12 -8.18 1.82 10.22
CA LEU A 12 -9.60 2.05 10.41
C LEU A 12 -10.47 0.84 10.01
N THR A 13 -9.93 -0.10 9.22
CA THR A 13 -10.64 -1.35 8.86
C THR A 13 -10.30 -2.56 9.74
N VAL A 14 -9.22 -2.49 10.55
CA VAL A 14 -8.70 -3.58 11.40
C VAL A 14 -9.20 -3.51 12.83
N LEU A 15 -10.36 -2.90 13.06
CA LEU A 15 -11.12 -3.14 14.28
C LEU A 15 -12.25 -4.17 14.04
N PRO A 16 -12.01 -5.45 13.66
CA PRO A 16 -12.86 -6.53 14.13
C PRO A 16 -12.59 -6.75 15.64
N PRO A 17 -13.54 -7.36 16.37
CA PRO A 17 -13.66 -7.22 17.83
C PRO A 17 -12.71 -8.15 18.59
N LEU A 18 -11.39 -8.02 18.41
CA LEU A 18 -10.41 -8.81 19.16
C LEU A 18 -9.13 -8.00 19.38
N TRP A 19 -9.24 -6.92 20.16
CA TRP A 19 -8.14 -6.52 21.03
C TRP A 19 -8.28 -7.33 22.31
N SER A 20 -7.56 -8.45 22.37
CA SER A 20 -7.22 -9.04 23.65
C SER A 20 -5.74 -8.79 23.90
N SER A 21 -5.49 -8.08 24.99
CA SER A 21 -4.22 -7.92 25.70
C SER A 21 -3.06 -7.23 24.97
N SER A 22 -2.89 -5.91 25.19
CA SER A 22 -1.57 -5.38 25.64
C SER A 22 -1.51 -3.87 25.95
N LEU A 23 -2.52 -3.03 25.68
CA LEU A 23 -2.47 -1.61 26.02
C LEU A 23 -3.73 -1.15 26.78
N PRO A 24 -3.62 -0.81 28.09
CA PRO A 24 -4.74 -0.21 28.83
C PRO A 24 -5.03 1.19 28.28
N GLY A 25 -6.27 1.45 27.86
CA GLY A 25 -6.77 2.81 27.59
C GLY A 25 -7.27 3.11 26.18
N LEU A 26 -7.15 2.18 25.23
CA LEU A 26 -7.58 2.38 23.84
C LEU A 26 -8.97 1.76 23.51
N ASP A 27 -9.61 1.14 24.50
CA ASP A 27 -10.87 0.40 24.32
C ASP A 27 -12.13 1.28 24.27
N THR A 28 -12.00 2.59 24.48
CA THR A 28 -13.15 3.51 24.47
C THR A 28 -13.46 3.98 23.04
N ALA A 29 -14.75 4.20 22.75
CA ALA A 29 -15.19 4.78 21.47
C ALA A 29 -14.59 6.18 21.23
N GLU A 30 -14.37 6.94 22.29
CA GLU A 30 -13.75 8.26 22.24
C GLU A 30 -12.29 8.20 21.77
N SER A 31 -11.48 7.30 22.34
CA SER A 31 -10.07 7.12 21.92
C SER A 31 -9.97 6.72 20.44
N LYS A 32 -10.88 5.85 19.97
CA LYS A 32 -10.97 5.46 18.56
C LYS A 32 -11.32 6.64 17.67
N ALA A 33 -12.28 7.46 18.07
CA ALA A 33 -12.67 8.67 17.34
C ALA A 33 -11.52 9.69 17.26
N THR A 34 -10.74 9.87 18.33
CA THR A 34 -9.56 10.75 18.32
C THR A 34 -8.48 10.27 17.34
N ILE A 35 -8.17 8.97 17.33
CA ILE A 35 -7.18 8.42 16.40
C ILE A 35 -7.67 8.54 14.95
N ALA A 36 -8.95 8.24 14.72
CA ALA A 36 -9.60 8.40 13.42
C ALA A 36 -9.54 9.84 12.91
N ASP A 37 -9.78 10.82 13.78
CA ASP A 37 -9.70 12.24 13.45
C ASP A 37 -8.28 12.64 13.00
N LEU A 38 -7.25 12.23 13.76
CA LEU A 38 -5.85 12.48 13.41
C LEU A 38 -5.47 11.89 12.05
N ILE A 39 -5.90 10.66 11.79
CA ILE A 39 -5.70 9.97 10.51
C ILE A 39 -6.37 10.73 9.38
N LEU A 40 -7.66 11.08 9.52
CA LEU A 40 -8.42 11.78 8.49
C LEU A 40 -7.82 13.14 8.18
N SER A 41 -7.41 13.91 9.19
CA SER A 41 -6.77 15.20 8.95
C SER A 41 -5.43 15.08 8.24
N ALA A 42 -4.64 14.04 8.52
CA ALA A 42 -3.42 13.78 7.76
C ALA A 42 -3.70 13.40 6.31
N LEU A 43 -4.74 12.59 6.06
CA LEU A 43 -5.15 12.23 4.70
C LEU A 43 -5.69 13.42 3.92
N GLU A 44 -6.53 14.26 4.54
CA GLU A 44 -7.07 15.48 3.94
C GLU A 44 -5.92 16.40 3.48
N ARG A 45 -4.87 16.58 4.29
CA ARG A 45 -3.67 17.33 3.88
C ARG A 45 -2.92 16.67 2.71
N ALA A 46 -2.76 15.35 2.75
CA ALA A 46 -2.11 14.61 1.66
C ALA A 46 -2.91 14.71 0.35
N THR A 47 -4.24 14.68 0.42
CA THR A 47 -5.12 14.88 -0.73
C THR A 47 -5.01 16.29 -1.31
N VAL A 48 -4.95 17.32 -0.47
CA VAL A 48 -4.73 18.70 -0.95
C VAL A 48 -3.38 18.83 -1.67
N PHE A 49 -2.31 18.26 -1.10
CA PHE A 49 -1.00 18.22 -1.75
C PHE A 49 -1.08 17.52 -3.11
N LEU A 50 -1.71 16.34 -3.13
CA LEU A 50 -1.89 15.54 -4.33
C LEU A 50 -2.60 16.33 -5.43
N GLU A 51 -3.73 16.97 -5.11
CA GLU A 51 -4.54 17.73 -6.07
C GLU A 51 -3.74 18.88 -6.72
N GLN A 52 -2.83 19.51 -5.96
CA GLN A 52 -1.96 20.57 -6.45
C GLN A 52 -0.83 20.06 -7.37
N ARG A 53 -0.53 18.75 -7.34
CA ARG A 53 0.61 18.13 -8.04
C ARG A 53 0.18 17.02 -9.01
N LEU A 54 -1.11 16.94 -9.35
CA LEU A 54 -1.63 15.95 -10.31
C LEU A 54 -0.89 15.90 -11.66
N PRO A 55 -0.36 17.00 -12.23
CA PRO A 55 0.41 16.92 -13.47
C PRO A 55 1.77 16.22 -13.32
N GLU A 56 2.29 16.11 -12.10
CA GLU A 56 3.63 15.62 -11.79
C GLU A 56 3.63 14.21 -11.19
N ILE A 57 2.46 13.67 -10.86
CA ILE A 57 2.36 12.33 -10.28
C ILE A 57 2.47 11.24 -11.34
N ASN A 58 3.26 10.22 -11.05
CA ASN A 58 3.32 9.00 -11.84
C ASN A 58 2.13 8.06 -11.53
N LEU A 59 2.02 6.96 -12.28
CA LEU A 59 0.94 6.01 -12.08
C LEU A 59 1.06 5.26 -10.74
N ASP A 60 2.26 5.04 -10.21
CA ASP A 60 2.45 4.33 -8.94
C ASP A 60 1.84 5.11 -7.77
N GLY A 61 2.02 6.43 -7.76
CA GLY A 61 1.34 7.31 -6.82
C GLY A 61 -0.19 7.19 -6.92
N MET A 62 -0.73 7.07 -8.14
CA MET A 62 -2.17 6.88 -8.36
C MET A 62 -2.68 5.50 -7.99
N VAL A 63 -1.85 4.46 -8.12
CA VAL A 63 -2.17 3.12 -7.62
C VAL A 63 -2.38 3.16 -6.11
N GLY A 64 -1.52 3.91 -5.42
CA GLY A 64 -1.76 4.23 -4.03
C GLY A 64 -3.16 4.83 -3.86
N VAL A 65 -3.45 5.95 -4.53
CA VAL A 65 -4.71 6.70 -4.34
C VAL A 65 -5.94 5.82 -4.54
N ARG A 66 -5.90 4.89 -5.50
CA ARG A 66 -6.97 3.89 -5.68
C ARG A 66 -7.11 2.94 -4.49
N VAL A 67 -6.01 2.42 -3.94
CA VAL A 67 -6.07 1.56 -2.74
C VAL A 67 -6.66 2.31 -1.54
N LEU A 68 -6.35 3.60 -1.40
CA LEU A 68 -6.86 4.44 -0.32
C LEU A 68 -8.37 4.65 -0.42
N GLU A 69 -8.86 4.90 -1.63
CA GLU A 69 -10.28 5.05 -1.91
C GLU A 69 -11.05 3.77 -1.54
N GLU A 70 -10.55 2.59 -1.92
CA GLU A 70 -11.17 1.31 -1.54
C GLU A 70 -11.17 1.08 -0.02
N GLN A 71 -10.12 1.53 0.69
CA GLN A 71 -10.10 1.48 2.16
C GLN A 71 -11.12 2.44 2.78
N LEU A 72 -11.19 3.69 2.31
CA LEU A 72 -12.18 4.68 2.78
C LEU A 72 -13.60 4.16 2.61
N LYS A 73 -13.90 3.58 1.45
CA LYS A 73 -15.22 3.01 1.19
C LYS A 73 -15.58 1.93 2.21
N SER A 74 -14.68 1.00 2.49
CA SER A 74 -14.91 -0.04 3.51
C SER A 74 -15.07 0.52 4.92
N VAL A 75 -14.31 1.55 5.28
CA VAL A 75 -14.45 2.25 6.57
C VAL A 75 -15.79 2.96 6.66
N GLN A 76 -16.19 3.67 5.61
CA GLN A 76 -17.44 4.41 5.55
C GLN A 76 -18.64 3.48 5.78
N GLU A 77 -18.67 2.34 5.08
CA GLU A 77 -19.73 1.33 5.19
C GLU A 77 -19.84 0.80 6.63
N LYS A 78 -18.71 0.51 7.29
CA LYS A 78 -18.68 0.06 8.68
C LYS A 78 -19.15 1.15 9.65
N TRP A 79 -18.63 2.36 9.51
CA TRP A 79 -18.90 3.46 10.43
C TRP A 79 -20.28 4.09 10.24
N ALA A 80 -20.90 3.95 9.07
CA ALA A 80 -22.27 4.42 8.83
C ALA A 80 -23.29 3.74 9.75
N GLN A 81 -22.97 2.55 10.28
CA GLN A 81 -23.82 1.80 11.22
C GLN A 81 -23.59 2.21 12.68
N GLU A 82 -22.57 3.02 12.98
CA GLU A 82 -22.21 3.43 14.33
C GLU A 82 -22.51 4.92 14.57
N PRO A 83 -23.54 5.28 15.37
CA PRO A 83 -23.96 6.68 15.54
C PRO A 83 -22.86 7.63 16.00
N LEU A 84 -21.95 7.17 16.89
CA LEU A 84 -20.84 7.98 17.40
C LEU A 84 -19.78 8.31 16.32
N LEU A 85 -19.68 7.50 15.27
CA LEU A 85 -18.73 7.68 14.18
C LEU A 85 -19.35 8.35 12.95
N GLN A 86 -20.65 8.65 12.98
CA GLN A 86 -21.37 9.22 11.84
C GLN A 86 -20.73 10.52 11.29
N PRO A 87 -20.28 11.49 12.12
CA PRO A 87 -19.58 12.68 11.59
C PRO A 87 -18.26 12.33 10.87
N LEU A 88 -17.53 11.34 11.38
CA LEU A 88 -16.30 10.87 10.76
C LEU A 88 -16.58 10.08 9.48
N SER A 89 -17.65 9.28 9.45
CA SER A 89 -18.11 8.55 8.25
C SER A 89 -18.45 9.52 7.10
N LEU A 90 -19.08 10.67 7.40
CA LEU A 90 -19.32 11.71 6.38
C LEU A 90 -18.00 12.30 5.83
N ARG A 91 -17.00 12.54 6.70
CA ARG A 91 -15.67 13.00 6.27
C ARG A 91 -14.95 11.98 5.40
N VAL A 92 -15.01 10.71 5.77
CA VAL A 92 -14.50 9.59 4.98
C VAL A 92 -15.12 9.59 3.57
N GLY A 93 -16.45 9.76 3.48
CA GLY A 93 -17.16 9.84 2.20
C GLY A 93 -16.71 11.00 1.32
N MET A 94 -16.67 12.22 1.88
CA MET A 94 -16.19 13.40 1.14
C MET A 94 -14.73 13.25 0.67
N LEU A 95 -13.88 12.64 1.49
CA LEU A 95 -12.51 12.36 1.12
C LEU A 95 -12.44 11.34 -0.03
N GLY A 96 -13.24 10.26 0.04
CA GLY A 96 -13.36 9.27 -1.03
C GLY A 96 -13.77 9.89 -2.37
N GLU A 97 -14.79 10.76 -2.37
CA GLU A 97 -15.23 11.49 -3.56
C GLU A 97 -14.11 12.37 -4.16
N LYS A 98 -13.32 13.05 -3.31
CA LYS A 98 -12.17 13.84 -3.75
C LYS A 98 -11.09 12.98 -4.38
N LEU A 99 -10.78 11.83 -3.78
CA LEU A 99 -9.79 10.91 -4.32
C LEU A 99 -10.22 10.35 -5.67
N GLU A 100 -11.49 9.94 -5.81
CA GLU A 100 -12.01 9.47 -7.10
C GLU A 100 -11.89 10.56 -8.17
N ALA A 101 -12.29 11.80 -7.86
CA ALA A 101 -12.14 12.92 -8.78
C ALA A 101 -10.67 13.24 -9.11
N ALA A 102 -9.74 13.03 -8.17
CA ALA A 102 -8.30 13.17 -8.40
C ALA A 102 -7.78 12.07 -9.34
N ILE A 103 -8.18 10.81 -9.14
CA ILE A 103 -7.83 9.69 -10.04
C ILE A 103 -8.32 9.97 -11.46
N GLN A 104 -9.58 10.35 -11.64
CA GLN A 104 -10.13 10.64 -12.98
C GLN A 104 -9.38 11.77 -13.70
N ARG A 105 -9.03 12.85 -12.98
CA ARG A 105 -8.23 13.95 -13.53
C ARG A 105 -6.80 13.50 -13.86
N SER A 106 -6.18 12.67 -13.02
CA SER A 106 -4.82 12.16 -13.24
C SER A 106 -4.69 11.38 -14.54
N LEU A 107 -5.73 10.65 -14.97
CA LEU A 107 -5.72 9.88 -16.21
C LEU A 107 -5.42 10.74 -17.44
N HIS A 108 -5.86 12.01 -17.44
CA HIS A 108 -5.52 12.95 -18.50
C HIS A 108 -4.03 13.27 -18.54
N TYR A 109 -3.42 13.56 -17.38
CA TYR A 109 -1.99 13.88 -17.27
C TYR A 109 -1.11 12.66 -17.54
N LEU A 110 -1.49 11.48 -17.04
CA LEU A 110 -0.79 10.21 -17.27
C LEU A 110 -0.81 9.83 -18.76
N LYS A 111 -1.91 10.10 -19.46
CA LYS A 111 -1.99 9.87 -20.91
C LYS A 111 -1.04 10.76 -21.71
N LEU A 112 -0.71 11.95 -21.20
CA LEU A 112 0.21 12.89 -21.85
C LEU A 112 1.67 12.60 -21.50
N SER A 113 1.95 12.24 -20.26
CA SER A 113 3.31 12.02 -19.74
C SER A 113 3.83 10.61 -20.06
N ASP A 114 3.04 9.57 -19.80
CA ASP A 114 3.42 8.18 -20.05
C ASP A 114 2.23 7.32 -20.53
N PRO A 115 1.83 7.47 -21.81
CA PRO A 115 0.71 6.71 -22.36
C PRO A 115 0.96 5.19 -22.41
N LYS A 116 2.23 4.76 -22.44
CA LYS A 116 2.59 3.33 -22.48
C LYS A 116 2.33 2.72 -21.11
N TYR A 117 2.90 3.31 -20.06
CA TYR A 117 2.73 2.86 -18.69
C TYR A 117 1.26 2.92 -18.27
N LEU A 118 0.55 3.99 -18.63
CA LEU A 118 -0.89 4.04 -18.39
C LEU A 118 -1.63 2.87 -19.05
N ARG A 119 -1.40 2.58 -20.33
CA ARG A 119 -2.08 1.46 -21.01
C ARG A 119 -1.81 0.12 -20.32
N GLU A 120 -0.57 -0.09 -19.89
CA GLU A 120 -0.12 -1.33 -19.26
C GLU A 120 -0.73 -1.56 -17.87
N PHE A 121 -0.94 -0.49 -17.11
CA PHE A 121 -1.38 -0.58 -15.71
C PHE A 121 -2.75 0.04 -15.42
N GLN A 122 -3.46 0.60 -16.39
CA GLN A 122 -4.77 1.26 -16.20
C GLN A 122 -5.80 0.38 -15.46
N LEU A 123 -5.70 -0.94 -15.61
CA LEU A 123 -6.57 -1.89 -14.90
C LEU A 123 -6.47 -1.75 -13.37
N THR A 124 -5.29 -1.43 -12.83
CA THR A 124 -5.05 -1.30 -11.39
C THR A 124 -5.66 -0.02 -10.79
N LEU A 125 -6.04 0.92 -11.66
CA LEU A 125 -6.74 2.17 -11.30
C LEU A 125 -8.26 2.05 -11.42
N GLN A 126 -8.79 0.93 -11.91
CA GLN A 126 -10.23 0.73 -12.01
C GLN A 126 -10.86 0.43 -10.65
N PRO A 127 -12.05 0.98 -10.34
CA PRO A 127 -12.81 0.59 -9.15
C PRO A 127 -13.02 -0.93 -9.09
N GLY A 128 -12.85 -1.51 -7.90
CA GLY A 128 -13.04 -2.95 -7.66
C GLY A 128 -11.88 -3.86 -8.10
N PHE A 129 -10.80 -3.32 -8.67
CA PHE A 129 -9.59 -4.12 -8.91
C PHE A 129 -8.98 -4.59 -7.58
N TRP A 130 -8.76 -3.65 -6.65
CA TRP A 130 -8.21 -3.92 -5.34
C TRP A 130 -9.28 -4.47 -4.41
N LYS A 131 -8.95 -5.54 -3.69
CA LYS A 131 -9.84 -6.19 -2.73
C LYS A 131 -9.19 -6.20 -1.35
N LEU A 132 -9.94 -5.81 -0.34
CA LEU A 132 -9.48 -5.87 1.04
C LEU A 132 -9.48 -7.32 1.54
N PRO A 133 -8.58 -7.67 2.48
CA PRO A 133 -8.58 -9.00 3.09
C PRO A 133 -9.84 -9.22 3.92
N HIS A 134 -10.33 -10.46 3.92
CA HIS A 134 -11.53 -10.86 4.68
C HIS A 134 -11.17 -11.49 6.04
N ALA A 135 -9.89 -11.82 6.23
CA ALA A 135 -9.36 -12.41 7.44
C ALA A 135 -8.03 -11.75 7.80
N TRP A 136 -7.77 -11.68 9.10
CA TRP A 136 -6.55 -11.12 9.66
C TRP A 136 -5.71 -12.23 10.28
N ILE A 137 -4.43 -12.25 9.92
CA ILE A 137 -3.44 -13.19 10.46
C ILE A 137 -2.21 -12.43 10.97
N HIS A 138 -1.31 -13.15 11.62
CA HIS A 138 -0.03 -12.61 12.09
C HIS A 138 1.11 -13.20 11.26
N THR A 139 2.22 -12.45 11.18
CA THR A 139 3.44 -12.96 10.55
C THR A 139 4.08 -14.07 11.37
N ASP A 140 4.72 -15.02 10.68
CA ASP A 140 5.50 -16.09 11.31
C ASP A 140 6.99 -15.78 11.17
N ALA A 141 7.65 -15.49 12.29
CA ALA A 141 9.07 -15.17 12.32
C ALA A 141 9.97 -16.35 11.90
N SER A 142 9.47 -17.58 11.90
CA SER A 142 10.22 -18.75 11.42
C SER A 142 10.47 -18.74 9.91
N LEU A 143 9.71 -17.93 9.16
CA LEU A 143 9.85 -17.78 7.70
C LEU A 143 10.87 -16.71 7.29
N VAL A 144 11.46 -15.97 8.24
CA VAL A 144 12.43 -14.92 7.92
C VAL A 144 13.69 -15.55 7.30
N TYR A 145 14.17 -14.98 6.20
CA TYR A 145 15.38 -15.45 5.53
C TYR A 145 16.58 -15.33 6.47
N PRO A 146 17.47 -16.34 6.52
CA PRO A 146 18.68 -16.26 7.34
C PRO A 146 19.63 -15.17 6.84
N THR A 147 19.68 -14.96 5.51
CA THR A 147 20.51 -13.96 4.84
C THR A 147 19.84 -13.47 3.58
N PHE A 148 19.94 -12.17 3.30
CA PHE A 148 19.54 -11.60 2.01
C PHE A 148 20.59 -11.89 0.94
N LYS A 149 20.14 -12.02 -0.31
CA LYS A 149 21.01 -12.24 -1.47
C LYS A 149 21.26 -10.91 -2.21
N PRO A 150 22.40 -10.77 -2.90
CA PRO A 150 22.61 -9.69 -3.86
C PRO A 150 21.47 -9.65 -4.89
N GLN A 151 21.00 -8.44 -5.19
CA GLN A 151 19.82 -8.20 -6.03
C GLN A 151 20.16 -8.04 -7.51
N ASP A 152 21.26 -8.64 -7.97
CA ASP A 152 21.84 -8.45 -9.31
C ASP A 152 20.89 -8.78 -10.49
N SER A 153 19.81 -9.53 -10.22
CA SER A 153 18.81 -9.89 -11.22
C SER A 153 17.58 -8.98 -11.25
N PHE A 154 17.36 -8.16 -10.20
CA PHE A 154 16.19 -7.30 -10.06
C PHE A 154 16.43 -5.94 -10.72
N SER A 155 15.48 -5.50 -11.51
CA SER A 155 15.28 -4.11 -11.89
C SER A 155 13.79 -3.84 -11.93
N GLU A 156 13.41 -2.59 -11.68
CA GLU A 156 12.02 -2.13 -11.77
C GLU A 156 11.43 -2.46 -13.15
N GLU A 157 12.13 -2.12 -14.23
CA GLU A 157 11.74 -2.46 -15.61
C GLU A 157 11.43 -3.95 -15.82
N ARG A 158 12.27 -4.85 -15.27
CA ARG A 158 12.05 -6.31 -15.39
C ARG A 158 10.87 -6.76 -14.54
N SER A 159 10.70 -6.17 -13.36
CA SER A 159 9.55 -6.44 -12.52
C SER A 159 8.26 -6.01 -13.19
N ASP A 160 8.24 -4.82 -13.77
CA ASP A 160 7.08 -4.24 -14.43
C ASP A 160 6.69 -5.07 -15.65
N ALA A 161 7.66 -5.50 -16.45
CA ALA A 161 7.40 -6.44 -17.53
C ALA A 161 6.69 -7.72 -17.05
N CYS A 162 7.01 -8.21 -15.86
CA CYS A 162 6.34 -9.37 -15.27
C CYS A 162 4.95 -9.04 -14.72
N LEU A 163 4.74 -7.85 -14.17
CA LEU A 163 3.41 -7.38 -13.78
C LEU A 163 2.50 -7.20 -15.01
N VAL A 164 3.04 -6.68 -16.11
CA VAL A 164 2.32 -6.56 -17.40
C VAL A 164 1.93 -7.93 -17.97
N GLN A 165 2.84 -8.91 -17.93
CA GLN A 165 2.52 -10.30 -18.28
C GLN A 165 1.40 -10.86 -17.41
N LEU A 166 1.49 -10.66 -16.08
CA LEU A 166 0.46 -11.10 -15.13
C LEU A 166 -0.92 -10.49 -15.44
N LEU A 167 -0.98 -9.19 -15.73
CA LEU A 167 -2.23 -8.50 -16.00
C LEU A 167 -2.83 -8.87 -17.37
N GLY A 168 -2.01 -9.33 -18.32
CA GLY A 168 -2.41 -9.61 -19.70
C GLY A 168 -2.60 -8.33 -20.51
N THR A 169 -1.86 -7.26 -20.18
CA THR A 169 -2.00 -5.92 -20.77
C THR A 169 -0.84 -5.54 -21.71
N GLY A 170 0.11 -6.46 -21.88
CA GLY A 170 1.24 -6.28 -22.80
C GLY A 170 0.81 -6.39 -24.26
N THR A 171 1.61 -5.83 -25.17
CA THR A 171 1.34 -5.90 -26.61
C THR A 171 1.40 -7.32 -27.16
N ASP A 172 2.21 -8.18 -26.54
CA ASP A 172 2.51 -9.53 -27.02
C ASP A 172 1.81 -10.62 -26.18
N SER A 173 1.13 -10.23 -25.09
CA SER A 173 0.49 -11.14 -24.14
C SER A 173 -0.91 -10.64 -23.80
N SER A 174 -1.93 -11.20 -24.45
CA SER A 174 -3.34 -10.87 -24.19
C SER A 174 -3.97 -11.68 -23.06
N GLU A 175 -3.37 -12.81 -22.69
CA GLU A 175 -3.94 -13.71 -21.68
C GLU A 175 -3.41 -13.37 -20.28
N PRO A 176 -4.29 -13.00 -19.32
CA PRO A 176 -3.87 -12.74 -17.96
C PRO A 176 -3.36 -14.02 -17.29
N CYS A 177 -2.55 -13.87 -16.25
CA CYS A 177 -1.94 -14.97 -15.49
C CYS A 177 -0.94 -15.84 -16.28
N GLY A 178 -0.67 -15.52 -17.55
CA GLY A 178 0.36 -16.16 -18.36
C GLY A 178 1.74 -15.63 -18.01
N LEU A 179 2.64 -16.51 -17.53
CA LEU A 179 4.00 -16.13 -17.12
C LEU A 179 5.07 -16.86 -17.91
N SER A 180 6.05 -16.09 -18.41
CA SER A 180 7.34 -16.62 -18.84
C SER A 180 8.13 -17.24 -17.68
N ASP A 181 9.06 -18.15 -17.99
CA ASP A 181 9.95 -18.76 -16.99
C ASP A 181 10.83 -17.72 -16.27
N LEU A 182 11.22 -16.66 -17.00
CA LEU A 182 11.93 -15.52 -16.42
C LEU A 182 11.12 -14.89 -15.28
N CYS A 183 9.85 -14.57 -15.52
CA CYS A 183 9.00 -13.94 -14.52
C CYS A 183 8.68 -14.85 -13.35
N ARG A 184 8.45 -16.15 -13.61
CA ARG A 184 8.31 -17.15 -12.53
C ARG A 184 9.56 -17.16 -11.66
N SER A 185 10.74 -17.22 -12.27
CA SER A 185 12.00 -17.28 -11.52
C SER A 185 12.30 -15.99 -10.77
N LEU A 186 12.00 -14.81 -11.35
CA LEU A 186 12.25 -13.52 -10.72
C LEU A 186 11.33 -13.31 -9.51
N MET A 187 10.03 -13.55 -9.68
CA MET A 187 9.01 -13.23 -8.67
C MET A 187 8.95 -14.23 -7.52
N THR A 188 9.56 -15.41 -7.67
CA THR A 188 9.65 -16.42 -6.62
C THR A 188 11.05 -16.57 -6.02
N LYS A 189 12.03 -15.77 -6.48
CA LYS A 189 13.42 -15.85 -6.04
C LYS A 189 13.53 -15.59 -4.52
N PRO A 190 14.05 -16.53 -3.72
CA PRO A 190 14.20 -16.31 -2.28
C PRO A 190 15.35 -15.35 -1.97
N GLY A 191 15.26 -14.70 -0.81
CA GLY A 191 16.32 -13.83 -0.29
C GLY A 191 16.30 -12.39 -0.80
N CYS A 192 15.19 -11.93 -1.41
CA CYS A 192 15.02 -10.52 -1.74
C CYS A 192 14.74 -9.66 -0.49
N SER A 193 15.06 -8.37 -0.59
CA SER A 193 14.82 -7.34 0.42
C SER A 193 14.46 -6.02 -0.25
N GLY A 194 14.00 -5.03 0.50
CA GLY A 194 13.64 -3.71 -0.04
C GLY A 194 12.65 -3.82 -1.22
N TYR A 195 12.85 -2.98 -2.25
CA TYR A 195 11.95 -2.94 -3.41
C TYR A 195 11.82 -4.27 -4.18
N CYS A 196 12.87 -5.12 -4.23
CA CYS A 196 12.70 -6.45 -4.82
C CYS A 196 11.59 -7.25 -4.09
N LEU A 197 11.61 -7.22 -2.75
CA LEU A 197 10.64 -7.94 -1.94
C LEU A 197 9.23 -7.32 -2.06
N SER A 198 9.15 -5.99 -2.12
CA SER A 198 7.90 -5.27 -2.38
C SER A 198 7.25 -5.65 -3.69
N HIS A 199 8.03 -5.71 -4.77
CA HIS A 199 7.55 -6.09 -6.09
C HIS A 199 7.13 -7.56 -6.14
N GLN A 200 7.84 -8.46 -5.43
CA GLN A 200 7.41 -9.85 -5.27
C GLN A 200 6.05 -9.94 -4.57
N LEU A 201 5.84 -9.20 -3.48
CA LEU A 201 4.55 -9.19 -2.80
C LEU A 201 3.44 -8.59 -3.67
N LEU A 202 3.71 -7.45 -4.32
CA LEU A 202 2.77 -6.78 -5.23
C LEU A 202 2.31 -7.73 -6.35
N PHE A 203 3.23 -8.49 -6.94
CA PHE A 203 2.93 -9.48 -7.96
C PHE A 203 1.92 -10.54 -7.48
N PHE A 204 2.10 -11.10 -6.28
CA PHE A 204 1.16 -12.09 -5.75
C PHE A 204 -0.17 -11.47 -5.27
N LEU A 205 -0.15 -10.22 -4.79
CA LEU A 205 -1.39 -9.49 -4.49
C LEU A 205 -2.21 -9.28 -5.77
N TRP A 206 -1.58 -8.84 -6.86
CA TRP A 206 -2.27 -8.64 -8.14
C TRP A 206 -2.74 -9.95 -8.77
N ALA A 207 -1.96 -11.02 -8.63
CA ALA A 207 -2.38 -12.35 -9.06
C ALA A 207 -3.67 -12.78 -8.35
N ARG A 208 -3.77 -12.52 -7.04
CA ARG A 208 -5.00 -12.72 -6.27
C ARG A 208 -6.15 -11.85 -6.76
N MET A 209 -5.91 -10.56 -7.04
CA MET A 209 -6.95 -9.66 -7.57
C MET A 209 -7.50 -10.13 -8.92
N ARG A 210 -6.61 -10.59 -9.81
CA ARG A 210 -6.93 -11.15 -11.13
C ARG A 210 -7.52 -12.56 -11.09
N GLY A 211 -7.46 -13.25 -9.95
CA GLY A 211 -7.96 -14.62 -9.81
C GLY A 211 -7.04 -15.69 -10.42
N CYS A 212 -5.74 -15.43 -10.49
CA CYS A 212 -4.76 -16.39 -10.98
C CYS A 212 -4.61 -17.56 -10.00
N THR A 213 -4.69 -18.79 -10.52
CA THR A 213 -4.69 -20.02 -9.69
C THR A 213 -3.72 -21.10 -10.17
N GLN A 214 -3.00 -20.88 -11.28
CA GLN A 214 -2.13 -21.87 -11.90
C GLN A 214 -0.64 -21.61 -11.65
N GLY A 215 0.17 -22.66 -11.75
CA GLY A 215 1.62 -22.56 -11.56
C GLY A 215 1.98 -22.05 -10.15
N PRO A 216 2.86 -21.03 -10.02
CA PRO A 216 3.25 -20.51 -8.70
C PRO A 216 2.07 -19.97 -7.89
N PHE A 217 0.96 -19.59 -8.54
CA PHE A 217 -0.19 -19.01 -7.86
C PHE A 217 -1.00 -20.01 -7.02
N GLN A 218 -0.79 -21.32 -7.22
CA GLN A 218 -1.35 -22.34 -6.32
C GLN A 218 -0.86 -22.16 -4.88
N GLN A 219 0.33 -21.60 -4.71
CA GLN A 219 0.98 -21.34 -3.42
C GLN A 219 0.98 -19.85 -3.06
N SER A 220 0.05 -19.05 -3.63
CA SER A 220 0.06 -17.59 -3.44
C SER A 220 0.08 -17.18 -1.96
N GLN A 221 -0.66 -17.88 -1.10
CA GLN A 221 -0.65 -17.58 0.33
C GLN A 221 0.68 -17.90 1.00
N ASP A 222 1.36 -18.98 0.60
CA ASP A 222 2.67 -19.35 1.15
C ASP A 222 3.73 -18.29 0.81
N TYR A 223 3.73 -17.79 -0.43
CA TYR A 223 4.60 -16.69 -0.85
C TYR A 223 4.28 -15.40 -0.08
N ILE A 224 2.99 -15.04 0.05
CA ILE A 224 2.57 -13.86 0.79
C ILE A 224 2.98 -13.96 2.28
N ASN A 225 2.81 -15.13 2.91
CA ASN A 225 3.28 -15.39 4.28
C ASN A 225 4.79 -15.19 4.41
N LEU A 226 5.56 -15.78 3.49
CA LEU A 226 7.01 -15.68 3.46
C LEU A 226 7.47 -14.23 3.28
N PHE A 227 6.90 -13.49 2.33
CA PHE A 227 7.29 -12.12 2.04
C PHE A 227 6.93 -11.19 3.19
N CYS A 228 5.73 -11.33 3.76
CA CYS A 228 5.31 -10.49 4.88
C CYS A 228 6.08 -10.76 6.17
N ALA A 229 6.51 -11.99 6.43
CA ALA A 229 7.44 -12.27 7.53
C ALA A 229 8.77 -11.50 7.37
N ASN A 230 9.32 -11.49 6.16
CA ASN A 230 10.56 -10.77 5.86
C ASN A 230 10.38 -9.23 5.87
N MET A 231 9.24 -8.72 5.39
CA MET A 231 8.90 -7.30 5.49
C MET A 231 8.71 -6.84 6.94
N MET A 232 8.10 -7.67 7.79
CA MET A 232 7.99 -7.40 9.22
C MET A 232 9.37 -7.33 9.89
N ASP A 233 10.28 -8.25 9.56
CA ASP A 233 11.67 -8.20 10.04
C ASP A 233 12.37 -6.90 9.60
N LEU A 234 12.24 -6.50 8.33
CA LEU A 234 12.77 -5.23 7.83
C LEU A 234 12.19 -4.02 8.57
N ASN A 235 10.88 -4.00 8.82
CA ASN A 235 10.24 -2.91 9.55
C ASN A 235 10.69 -2.83 11.01
N ARG A 236 10.89 -3.97 11.69
CA ARG A 236 11.47 -4.00 13.04
C ARG A 236 12.90 -3.46 13.06
N ARG A 237 13.71 -3.78 12.05
CA ARG A 237 15.06 -3.20 11.91
C ARG A 237 15.02 -1.69 11.65
N ALA A 238 14.09 -1.22 10.82
CA ALA A 238 13.89 0.22 10.58
C ALA A 238 13.47 0.96 11.87
N GLU A 239 12.57 0.38 12.66
CA GLU A 239 12.20 0.91 13.99
C GLU A 239 13.41 0.95 14.94
N ALA A 240 14.24 -0.10 14.97
CA ALA A 240 15.41 -0.18 15.83
C ALA A 240 16.46 0.91 15.56
N ILE A 241 16.55 1.39 14.32
CA ILE A 241 17.44 2.50 13.92
C ILE A 241 16.75 3.86 13.91
N GLY A 242 15.53 3.97 14.43
CA GLY A 242 14.79 5.23 14.52
C GLY A 242 14.25 5.75 13.19
N TYR A 243 13.94 4.86 12.24
CA TYR A 243 13.35 5.19 10.94
C TYR A 243 14.21 6.17 10.12
N ALA A 244 15.53 5.93 10.11
CA ALA A 244 16.50 6.74 9.41
C ALA A 244 16.16 6.86 7.91
N TYR A 245 16.20 8.08 7.35
CA TYR A 245 15.99 8.26 5.91
C TYR A 245 17.10 7.53 5.13
N PRO A 246 16.81 6.84 4.00
CA PRO A 246 15.55 6.80 3.26
C PRO A 246 14.57 5.67 3.64
N THR A 247 14.76 4.96 4.77
CA THR A 247 14.00 3.74 5.08
C THR A 247 12.50 3.97 5.32
N ARG A 248 12.05 5.22 5.45
CA ARG A 248 10.65 5.55 5.71
C ARG A 248 9.74 5.12 4.58
N ASP A 249 10.15 5.31 3.33
CA ASP A 249 9.35 4.95 2.16
C ASP A 249 9.05 3.44 2.13
N ILE A 250 10.09 2.62 2.15
CA ILE A 250 9.95 1.15 2.16
C ILE A 250 9.25 0.62 3.43
N PHE A 251 9.46 1.28 4.58
CA PHE A 251 8.77 0.91 5.83
C PHE A 251 7.26 1.03 5.70
N MET A 252 6.83 2.11 5.05
CA MET A 252 5.44 2.44 4.81
C MET A 252 4.81 1.56 3.75
N GLU A 253 5.54 1.28 2.67
CA GLU A 253 5.15 0.36 1.61
C GLU A 253 4.89 -1.06 2.15
N ASN A 254 5.78 -1.56 3.02
CA ASN A 254 5.62 -2.85 3.69
C ASN A 254 4.30 -2.93 4.49
N ILE A 255 3.95 -1.86 5.23
CA ILE A 255 2.70 -1.80 6.00
C ILE A 255 1.49 -1.85 5.06
N MET A 256 1.53 -1.09 3.96
CA MET A 256 0.45 -1.07 2.97
C MET A 256 0.25 -2.46 2.35
N PHE A 257 1.29 -3.05 1.77
CA PHE A 257 1.15 -4.31 1.04
C PHE A 257 0.85 -5.50 1.94
N CYS A 258 1.53 -5.65 3.09
CA CYS A 258 1.20 -6.74 4.02
C CYS A 258 -0.14 -6.53 4.69
N GLY A 259 -0.53 -5.28 4.89
CA GLY A 259 -1.88 -4.96 5.30
C GLY A 259 -2.95 -5.42 4.31
N MET A 260 -2.75 -5.16 3.01
CA MET A 260 -3.59 -5.70 1.94
C MET A 260 -3.50 -7.24 1.82
N GLY A 261 -2.36 -7.82 2.24
CA GLY A 261 -2.15 -9.26 2.35
C GLY A 261 -2.93 -9.93 3.48
N GLY A 262 -3.46 -9.17 4.44
CA GLY A 262 -4.21 -9.66 5.59
C GLY A 262 -3.42 -9.76 6.89
N PHE A 263 -2.30 -9.06 7.03
CA PHE A 263 -1.46 -9.12 8.25
C PHE A 263 -1.75 -7.96 9.19
N SER A 264 -2.34 -8.25 10.36
CA SER A 264 -2.76 -7.21 11.31
C SER A 264 -1.64 -6.69 12.21
N ASP A 265 -0.56 -7.44 12.37
CA ASP A 265 0.58 -7.09 13.21
C ASP A 265 1.44 -5.93 12.68
N PHE A 266 1.21 -5.49 11.44
CA PHE A 266 1.76 -4.26 10.87
C PHE A 266 1.07 -2.99 11.41
N TYR A 267 -0.13 -3.09 11.98
CA TYR A 267 -0.87 -1.92 12.50
C TYR A 267 -0.59 -1.68 13.97
N LYS A 268 0.57 -1.10 14.24
CA LYS A 268 1.00 -0.72 15.59
C LYS A 268 0.76 0.77 15.81
N LEU A 269 0.19 1.14 16.96
CA LEU A 269 -0.04 2.55 17.30
C LEU A 269 1.25 3.38 17.25
N ARG A 270 2.35 2.86 17.80
CA ARG A 270 3.66 3.52 17.75
C ARG A 270 4.16 3.76 16.32
N TRP A 271 3.87 2.85 15.39
CA TRP A 271 4.25 3.00 13.98
C TRP A 271 3.37 4.07 13.31
N LEU A 272 2.07 4.10 13.61
CA LEU A 272 1.17 5.18 13.18
C LEU A 272 1.65 6.55 13.65
N GLU A 273 1.94 6.69 14.94
CA GLU A 273 2.43 7.94 15.53
C GLU A 273 3.71 8.42 14.85
N ALA A 274 4.64 7.50 14.57
CA ALA A 274 5.85 7.80 13.82
C ALA A 274 5.52 8.28 12.40
N ILE A 275 4.68 7.56 11.66
CA ILE A 275 4.27 7.93 10.29
C ILE A 275 3.62 9.32 10.27
N LEU A 276 2.66 9.58 11.16
CA LEU A 276 1.98 10.87 11.26
C LEU A 276 2.96 12.02 11.54
N SER A 277 4.01 11.77 12.33
CA SER A 277 5.05 12.77 12.63
C SER A 277 5.94 13.10 11.43
N TRP A 278 5.96 12.25 10.39
CA TRP A 278 6.78 12.48 9.19
C TRP A 278 6.12 13.40 8.17
N GLN A 279 4.80 13.60 8.25
CA GLN A 279 4.09 14.48 7.33
C GLN A 279 4.46 15.94 7.60
N LYS A 280 4.87 16.65 6.55
CA LYS A 280 5.05 18.11 6.64
C LYS A 280 3.68 18.77 6.78
N GLN A 281 3.45 19.46 7.90
CA GLN A 281 2.11 19.94 8.26
C GLN A 281 1.55 21.01 7.30
N GLN A 282 2.41 21.81 6.68
CA GLN A 282 1.99 22.87 5.76
C GLN A 282 1.72 22.33 4.35
N GLU A 283 2.62 21.46 3.87
CA GLU A 283 2.55 20.93 2.51
C GLU A 283 1.64 19.71 2.41
N GLY A 284 1.50 18.90 3.47
CA GLY A 284 0.72 17.66 3.47
C GLY A 284 1.44 16.44 2.90
N CYS A 285 2.67 16.59 2.44
CA CYS A 285 3.49 15.53 1.85
C CYS A 285 4.40 14.82 2.87
N PHE A 286 4.94 13.68 2.46
CA PHE A 286 5.94 12.90 3.18
C PHE A 286 7.24 12.98 2.37
N GLY A 287 8.24 13.69 2.88
CA GLY A 287 9.49 13.94 2.15
C GLY A 287 10.72 13.87 3.04
N GLU A 288 11.89 14.18 2.50
CA GLU A 288 13.14 14.14 3.24
C GLU A 288 13.10 15.09 4.46
N PRO A 289 13.58 14.64 5.64
CA PRO A 289 13.73 15.52 6.80
C PRO A 289 14.66 16.69 6.49
N GLY A 290 14.27 17.90 6.86
CA GLY A 290 15.09 19.10 6.65
C GLY A 290 14.85 19.82 5.32
N GLU A 291 14.23 19.19 4.33
CA GLU A 291 13.76 19.91 3.14
C GLU A 291 12.52 20.76 3.48
N LEU A 292 12.46 21.99 2.96
CA LEU A 292 11.30 22.87 3.18
C LEU A 292 10.10 22.53 2.29
N ARG A 293 10.31 21.83 1.18
CA ARG A 293 9.26 21.47 0.22
C ARG A 293 9.46 20.02 -0.21
N CYS A 294 8.37 19.32 -0.51
CA CYS A 294 8.50 18.03 -1.17
C CYS A 294 8.67 18.24 -2.67
N CYS A 295 9.72 17.63 -3.22
CA CYS A 295 9.82 17.42 -4.65
C CYS A 295 8.80 16.35 -5.08
N PRO A 296 8.18 16.44 -6.27
CA PRO A 296 7.54 15.28 -6.87
C PRO A 296 8.61 14.23 -7.13
N GLY A 297 8.29 12.98 -6.78
CA GLY A 297 9.02 11.81 -7.26
C GLY A 297 8.59 11.46 -8.67
#